data_AF-A0A9N7N9F1-F1
#
_entry.id   AF-A0A9N7N9F1-F1
#
_cell.length_a   1.000
_cell.length_b   1.000
_cell.length_c   1.000
_cell.angle_alpha   90.00
_cell.angle_beta   90.00
_cell.angle_gamma   90.00
#
_symmetry.space_group_name_H-M   'P 1'
#
loop_
_entity.id
_entity.type
_entity.pdbx_description
1 polymer ?
#
loop_
_entity_poly.entity_id
_entity_poly.type
_entity_poly.pdbx_seq_one_letter_code
_entity_poly.pdbx_strand_id
1 'polypeptide(L)'
;MVKEHLYSLAVAADKYDIAPLRKVCEHHLKESLSTSNALDILEISDRCSFQSLRDATLDFIATNYKDITCSKRYNDFTIDNPHLASTITRAWAFRR
;
A
#
# COMPACT_ATOMS: atom_id res chain seq x y z
N MET A 1 4.13 16.47 -2.94
CA MET A 1 4.03 17.23 -1.68
C MET A 1 2.99 16.63 -0.73
N VAL A 2 1.71 16.47 -1.08
CA VAL A 2 0.71 15.86 -0.17
C VAL A 2 1.04 14.39 0.23
N LYS A 3 1.65 13.62 -0.68
CA LYS A 3 2.02 12.21 -0.48
C LYS A 3 3.04 11.97 0.64
N GLU A 4 4.05 12.83 0.79
CA GLU A 4 5.06 12.69 1.86
C GLU A 4 4.52 13.06 3.24
N HIS A 5 3.66 14.08 3.31
CA HIS A 5 3.07 14.48 4.58
C HIS A 5 2.13 13.40 5.12
N LEU A 6 1.30 12.80 4.27
CA LEU A 6 0.40 11.72 4.69
C LEU A 6 1.19 10.48 5.15
N TYR A 7 2.32 10.17 4.50
CA TYR A 7 3.24 9.11 4.95
C TYR A 7 3.80 9.38 6.34
N SER A 8 4.42 10.55 6.53
CA SER A 8 5.00 10.92 7.83
C SER A 8 3.96 10.94 8.96
N LEU A 9 2.73 11.34 8.63
CA LEU A 9 1.61 11.38 9.55
C LEU A 9 1.10 9.98 9.91
N ALA A 10 0.99 9.08 8.93
CA ALA A 10 0.64 7.69 9.12
C ALA A 10 1.64 6.97 10.02
N VAL A 11 2.95 7.16 9.77
CA VAL A 11 4.03 6.60 10.59
C VAL A 11 4.01 7.17 12.01
N ALA A 12 3.81 8.48 12.16
CA ALA A 12 3.70 9.10 13.49
C ALA A 12 2.45 8.61 14.25
N ALA A 13 1.31 8.48 13.56
CA ALA A 13 0.07 8.00 14.16
C ALA A 13 0.20 6.57 14.69
N ASP A 14 0.90 5.70 13.96
CA ASP A 14 1.21 4.34 14.39
C ASP A 14 2.22 4.33 15.54
N LYS A 15 3.31 5.10 15.42
CA LYS A 15 4.37 5.19 16.44
C LYS A 15 3.90 5.72 17.80
N TYR A 16 2.97 6.67 17.80
CA TYR A 16 2.44 7.31 19.02
C TYR A 16 1.05 6.80 19.41
N ASP A 17 0.56 5.74 18.77
CA ASP A 17 -0.77 5.14 18.98
C ASP A 17 -1.93 6.15 19.01
N ILE A 18 -1.91 7.09 18.06
CA ILE A 18 -2.93 8.15 17.94
C ILE A 18 -4.09 7.61 17.09
N ALA A 19 -5.00 6.86 17.72
CA ALA A 19 -6.09 6.16 17.03
C ALA A 19 -6.97 7.03 16.10
N PRO A 20 -7.36 8.28 16.46
CA PRO A 20 -8.12 9.13 15.54
C PRO A 20 -7.32 9.50 14.27
N LEU A 21 -6.03 9.75 14.42
CA LEU A 21 -5.14 10.11 13.32
C LEU A 21 -4.90 8.92 12.39
N ARG A 22 -4.75 7.72 12.96
CA ARG A 22 -4.70 6.46 12.20
C ARG A 22 -5.91 6.29 11.29
N LYS A 23 -7.12 6.47 11.82
CA LYS A 23 -8.38 6.34 11.04
C LYS A 23 -8.45 7.33 9.89
N VAL A 24 -8.08 8.59 10.13
CA VAL A 24 -8.07 9.64 9.10
C VAL A 24 -7.05 9.32 8.00
N CYS A 25 -5.85 8.88 8.38
CA CYS A 25 -4.82 8.48 7.40
C CYS A 25 -5.28 7.28 6.58
N GLU A 26 -5.80 6.23 7.24
CA GLU A 26 -6.30 5.03 6.58
C GLU A 26 -7.43 5.35 5.57
N HIS A 27 -8.38 6.20 5.96
CA HIS A 27 -9.46 6.63 5.09
C HIS A 27 -8.95 7.38 3.85
N HIS A 28 -8.10 8.40 4.04
CA HIS A 28 -7.55 9.16 2.92
C HIS A 28 -6.65 8.31 2.01
N LEU A 29 -5.83 7.43 2.57
CA LEU A 29 -4.99 6.52 1.77
C LEU A 29 -5.86 5.61 0.90
N LYS A 30 -6.93 5.06 1.47
CA LYS A 30 -7.88 4.19 0.77
C LYS A 30 -8.62 4.92 -0.35
N GLU A 31 -9.07 6.16 -0.12
CA GLU A 31 -9.73 6.98 -1.15
C GLU A 31 -8.78 7.41 -2.27
N SER A 32 -7.50 7.63 -1.95
CA SER A 32 -6.48 8.05 -2.91
C SER A 32 -5.92 6.92 -3.77
N LEU A 33 -6.37 5.68 -3.56
CA LEU A 33 -5.78 4.49 -4.16
C LEU A 33 -5.92 4.50 -5.69
N SER A 34 -4.79 4.31 -6.38
CA SER A 34 -4.67 4.32 -7.83
C SER A 34 -3.53 3.42 -8.28
N THR A 35 -3.48 3.07 -9.56
CA THR A 35 -2.36 2.27 -10.12
C THR A 35 -1.00 2.95 -9.96
N SER A 36 -0.97 4.29 -9.86
CA SER A 36 0.26 5.08 -9.72
C SER A 36 0.86 5.09 -8.31
N ASN A 37 0.07 4.81 -7.28
CA ASN A 37 0.47 4.90 -5.87
C ASN A 37 0.16 3.63 -5.06
N ALA A 38 -0.45 2.60 -5.66
CA ALA A 38 -0.79 1.38 -4.95
C ALA A 38 0.43 0.68 -4.32
N LEU A 39 1.59 0.71 -5.00
CA LEU A 39 2.83 0.14 -4.46
C LEU A 39 3.35 0.92 -3.24
N ASP A 40 3.29 2.25 -3.29
CA ASP A 40 3.62 3.11 -2.14
C ASP A 40 2.69 2.80 -0.96
N ILE A 41 1.39 2.77 -1.20
CA ILE A 41 0.40 2.53 -0.15
C ILE A 41 0.57 1.13 0.45
N LEU A 42 0.95 0.13 -0.35
CA LEU A 42 1.24 -1.20 0.15
C LEU A 42 2.45 -1.21 1.09
N GLU A 43 3.55 -0.53 0.74
CA GLU A 43 4.71 -0.37 1.63
C GLU A 43 4.32 0.30 2.96
N ILE A 44 3.52 1.36 2.89
CA ILE A 44 3.08 2.10 4.08
C ILE A 44 2.23 1.22 4.98
N SER A 45 1.24 0.54 4.41
CA SER A 45 0.31 -0.32 5.14
C SER A 45 0.93 -1.64 5.64
N ASP A 46 2.07 -2.05 5.09
CA ASP A 46 2.87 -3.17 5.62
C ASP A 46 3.76 -2.73 6.79
N ARG A 47 4.30 -1.49 6.74
CA ARG A 47 5.14 -0.93 7.80
C ARG A 47 4.35 -0.44 9.01
N CYS A 48 3.16 0.12 8.78
CA CYS A 48 2.25 0.59 9.81
C CYS A 48 1.20 -0.50 10.09
N SER A 49 0.62 -0.54 11.30
CA SER A 49 -0.39 -1.55 11.67
C SER A 49 -1.77 -1.29 11.04
N PHE A 50 -1.83 -1.06 9.72
CA PHE A 50 -3.03 -0.76 8.92
C PHE A 50 -3.49 -1.98 8.10
N GLN A 51 -3.85 -3.06 8.77
CA GLN A 51 -4.21 -4.32 8.10
C GLN A 51 -5.36 -4.16 7.08
N SER A 52 -6.40 -3.40 7.43
CA SER A 52 -7.54 -3.17 6.54
C SER A 52 -7.16 -2.42 5.26
N LEU A 53 -6.29 -1.40 5.38
CA LEU A 53 -5.73 -0.69 4.23
C LEU A 53 -4.86 -1.61 3.37
N ARG A 54 -4.04 -2.45 4.01
CA ARG A 54 -3.14 -3.39 3.34
C ARG A 54 -3.92 -4.37 2.49
N ASP A 55 -4.96 -4.97 3.06
CA ASP A 55 -5.81 -5.94 2.36
C ASP A 55 -6.56 -5.28 1.21
N ALA A 56 -7.15 -4.09 1.43
CA ALA A 56 -7.80 -3.33 0.36
C ALA A 56 -6.84 -2.94 -0.77
N THR A 57 -5.58 -2.64 -0.43
CA THR A 57 -4.54 -2.29 -1.41
C THR A 57 -4.13 -3.51 -2.22
N LEU A 58 -3.92 -4.66 -1.57
CA LEU A 58 -3.62 -5.93 -2.26
C LEU A 58 -4.77 -6.33 -3.19
N ASP A 59 -6.01 -6.15 -2.77
CA ASP A 59 -7.20 -6.41 -3.59
C ASP A 59 -7.25 -5.54 -4.84
N PHE A 60 -6.96 -4.25 -4.68
CA PHE A 60 -6.87 -3.32 -5.79
C PHE A 60 -5.73 -3.68 -6.75
N ILE A 61 -4.56 -4.05 -6.21
CA ILE A 61 -3.41 -4.47 -7.02
C ILE A 61 -3.74 -5.75 -7.80
N ALA A 62 -4.35 -6.75 -7.15
CA ALA A 62 -4.74 -7.99 -7.81
C ALA A 62 -5.73 -7.74 -8.96
N THR A 63 -6.63 -6.77 -8.81
CA THR A 63 -7.59 -6.36 -9.85
C THR A 63 -6.90 -5.66 -11.02
N ASN A 64 -5.87 -4.85 -10.74
CA ASN A 64 -5.11 -4.09 -11.75
C ASN A 64 -3.74 -4.70 -12.04
N TYR A 65 -3.60 -6.02 -11.85
CA TYR A 65 -2.31 -6.68 -11.74
C TYR A 65 -1.42 -6.44 -12.97
N LYS A 66 -1.98 -6.54 -14.17
CA LYS A 66 -1.24 -6.35 -15.43
C LYS A 66 -0.68 -4.94 -15.54
N ASP A 67 -1.48 -3.92 -15.25
CA ASP A 67 -1.06 -2.53 -15.39
C ASP A 67 0.04 -2.17 -14.40
N ILE A 68 -0.04 -2.72 -13.19
CA ILE A 68 0.93 -2.47 -12.13
C ILE A 68 2.22 -3.25 -12.37
N THR A 69 2.14 -4.56 -12.64
CA THR A 69 3.33 -5.42 -12.82
C THR A 69 4.12 -5.14 -14.09
N CYS A 70 3.48 -4.60 -15.13
CA CYS A 70 4.17 -4.16 -16.35
C CYS A 70 4.84 -2.78 -16.20
N SER A 71 4.66 -2.07 -15.08
CA SER A 71 5.25 -0.76 -14.88
C SER A 71 6.73 -0.85 -14.49
N LYS A 72 7.54 0.13 -14.93
CA LYS A 72 8.93 0.26 -14.47
C LYS A 72 9.02 0.33 -12.94
N ARG A 73 8.06 1.01 -12.32
CA ARG A 73 7.98 1.18 -10.87
C ARG A 73 7.89 -0.16 -10.13
N TYR A 74 7.19 -1.13 -10.69
CA TYR A 74 7.11 -2.47 -10.09
C TYR A 74 8.46 -3.19 -10.09
N ASN A 75 9.26 -3.05 -11.14
CA ASN A 75 10.59 -3.66 -11.20
C ASN A 75 11.48 -3.13 -10.07
N ASP A 76 11.55 -1.81 -9.91
CA ASP A 76 12.31 -1.17 -8.82
C ASP A 76 11.76 -1.62 -7.45
N PHE A 77 10.43 -1.64 -7.28
CA PHE A 77 9.75 -2.08 -6.07
C PHE A 77 10.11 -3.53 -5.66
N THR A 78 10.22 -4.45 -6.62
CA THR A 78 10.54 -5.86 -6.33
C THR A 78 11.96 -6.06 -5.81
N ILE A 79 12.89 -5.17 -6.17
CA ILE A 79 14.27 -5.18 -5.67
C ILE A 79 14.28 -4.72 -4.22
N ASP A 80 13.57 -3.64 -3.91
CA ASP A 80 13.54 -3.05 -2.57
C ASP A 80 12.68 -3.85 -1.59
N ASN A 81 11.61 -4.50 -2.08
CA ASN A 81 10.61 -5.19 -1.26
C ASN A 81 10.24 -6.58 -1.82
N PRO A 82 11.18 -7.55 -1.81
CA PRO A 82 10.92 -8.88 -2.37
C PRO A 82 9.79 -9.63 -1.64
N HIS A 83 9.60 -9.40 -0.34
CA HIS A 83 8.50 -10.02 0.42
C HIS A 83 7.12 -9.49 -0.01
N LEU A 84 7.01 -8.20 -0.32
CA LEU A 84 5.78 -7.60 -0.83
C LEU A 84 5.48 -8.07 -2.25
N ALA A 85 6.48 -8.18 -3.11
CA ALA A 85 6.32 -8.74 -4.46
C ALA A 85 5.73 -10.16 -4.39
N SER A 86 6.26 -11.02 -3.50
CA SER A 86 5.72 -12.37 -3.29
C SER A 86 4.28 -12.36 -2.78
N THR A 87 3.93 -11.38 -1.95
CA THR A 87 2.57 -11.21 -1.41
C THR A 87 1.60 -10.78 -2.50
N ILE A 88 1.99 -9.86 -3.39
CA ILE A 88 1.21 -9.44 -4.55
C ILE A 88 0.94 -10.63 -5.47
N THR A 89 1.98 -11.40 -5.84
CA THR A 89 1.83 -12.58 -6.69
C THR A 89 0.89 -13.61 -6.07
N ARG A 90 1.02 -13.86 -4.76
CA ARG A 90 0.14 -14.79 -4.04
C ARG A 90 -1.30 -14.30 -3.99
N ALA A 91 -1.53 -13.03 -3.67
CA ALA A 91 -2.86 -12.42 -3.63
C ALA A 91 -3.56 -12.50 -4.99
N TRP A 92 -2.83 -12.26 -6.08
CA TRP A 92 -3.34 -12.42 -7.44
C TRP A 92 -3.65 -13.90 -7.77
N ALA A 93 -2.74 -14.82 -7.44
CA ALA A 93 -2.91 -16.24 -7.74
C ALA A 93 -4.14 -16.87 -7.06
N PHE A 94 -4.46 -16.47 -5.83
CA PHE A 94 -5.66 -16.96 -5.12
C PHE A 94 -6.99 -16.43 -5.67
N ARG A 95 -6.96 -15.42 -6.57
CA ARG A 95 -8.16 -14.82 -7.17
C ARG A 95 -8.46 -15.30 -8.59
N ARG A 96 -7.63 -16.18 -9.14
CA ARG A 96 -7.79 -16.78 -10.47
C ARG A 96 -8.46 -18.14 -10.38
#